data_AF-A0A6G3SBW0-F1
#
_entry.id   AF-A0A6G3SBW0-F1
#
_cell.length_a   1.000
_cell.length_b   1.000
_cell.length_c   1.000
_cell.angle_alpha   90.00
_cell.angle_beta   90.00
_cell.angle_gamma   90.00
#
_symmetry.space_group_name_H-M   'P 1'
#
loop_
_entity.id
_entity.type
_entity.pdbx_description
1 polymer ?
#
loop_
_entity_poly.entity_id
_entity_poly.type
_entity_poly.pdbx_seq_one_letter_code
_entity_poly.pdbx_strand_id
1 'polypeptide(L)' 'MAVDALDTRILRLLIEQPRTSVREYARILGVARGTLQARLDRLERDGVITGTGPTLS' A
#
# COMPACT_ATOMS: atom_id res chain seq x y z
N MET A 1 6.86 -4.43 13.95
CA MET A 1 6.16 -5.70 13.63
C MET A 1 6.69 -6.22 12.30
N ALA A 2 6.63 -7.52 12.00
CA ALA A 2 7.16 -8.05 10.73
C ALA A 2 6.20 -7.73 9.57
N VAL A 3 6.74 -7.17 8.48
CA VAL A 3 6.05 -6.95 7.19
C VAL A 3 5.88 -8.30 6.50
N ASP A 4 4.65 -8.62 6.04
CA ASP A 4 4.35 -9.89 5.39
C ASP A 4 4.58 -9.87 3.86
N ALA A 5 4.42 -11.02 3.21
CA ALA A 5 4.64 -11.14 1.77
C ALA A 5 3.64 -10.31 0.95
N LEU A 6 2.40 -10.15 1.41
CA LEU A 6 1.40 -9.32 0.74
C LEU A 6 1.75 -7.84 0.92
N ASP A 7 2.13 -7.41 2.12
CA ASP A 7 2.60 -6.04 2.37
C ASP A 7 3.78 -5.68 1.46
N THR A 8 4.74 -6.60 1.32
CA THR A 8 5.90 -6.42 0.44
C THR A 8 5.47 -6.20 -1.02
N ARG A 9 4.47 -6.96 -1.49
CA ARG A 9 3.91 -6.78 -2.84
C ARG A 9 3.14 -5.47 -2.97
N ILE A 10 2.40 -5.07 -1.95
CA ILE A 10 1.70 -3.76 -1.90
C ILE A 10 2.70 -2.63 -2.04
N LEU A 11 3.77 -2.63 -1.24
CA LEU A 11 4.80 -1.58 -1.26
C LEU A 11 5.50 -1.51 -2.62
N ARG A 12 5.84 -2.67 -3.22
CA ARG A 12 6.38 -2.69 -4.60
C ARG A 12 5.43 -2.05 -5.60
N LEU A 13 4.15 -2.40 -5.53
CA LEU A 13 3.14 -1.87 -6.45
C LEU A 13 2.95 -0.36 -6.31
N LEU A 14 3.01 0.15 -5.07
CA LEU A 14 2.98 1.59 -4.79
C LEU A 14 4.19 2.32 -5.37
N ILE A 15 5.38 1.71 -5.35
CA ILE A 15 6.61 2.30 -5.91
C ILE A 15 6.58 2.26 -7.45
N GLU A 16 6.17 1.13 -8.01
CA GLU A 16 6.16 0.91 -9.46
C GLU A 16 5.05 1.68 -10.17
N GLN A 17 3.91 1.91 -9.50
CA GLN A 17 2.70 2.51 -10.11
C GLN A 17 1.98 3.53 -9.21
N PRO A 18 2.67 4.54 -8.64
CA PRO A 18 2.22 5.37 -7.50
C PRO A 18 0.90 6.15 -7.67
N ARG A 19 0.33 6.22 -8.87
CA ARG A 19 -0.92 6.95 -9.16
C ARG A 19 -2.10 6.01 -9.46
N THR A 20 -1.93 4.72 -9.20
CA THR A 20 -2.95 3.71 -9.39
C THR A 20 -3.90 3.66 -8.20
N SER A 21 -5.19 3.43 -8.47
CA SER A 21 -6.21 3.37 -7.43
C SER A 21 -6.08 2.12 -6.55
N VAL A 22 -6.51 2.23 -5.28
CA VAL A 22 -6.60 1.09 -4.36
C VAL A 22 -7.43 -0.07 -4.95
N ARG A 23 -8.50 0.23 -5.71
CA ARG A 23 -9.29 -0.81 -6.37
C ARG A 23 -8.47 -1.61 -7.37
N GLU A 24 -7.65 -0.91 -8.15
CA GLU A 24 -6.84 -1.54 -9.19
C GLU A 24 -5.69 -2.34 -8.60
N TYR A 25 -5.06 -1.85 -7.54
CA TYR A 25 -4.10 -2.63 -6.76
C TYR A 25 -4.70 -3.91 -6.18
N ALA A 26 -5.91 -3.82 -5.62
CA ALA A 26 -6.60 -4.99 -5.10
C ALA A 26 -6.87 -6.04 -6.20
N ARG A 27 -7.24 -5.57 -7.40
CA ARG A 27 -7.42 -6.41 -8.60
C ARG A 27 -6.11 -7.09 -9.01
N ILE A 28 -4.99 -6.36 -9.07
CA ILE A 28 -3.67 -6.90 -9.43
C ILE A 28 -3.17 -7.91 -8.40
N LEU A 29 -3.38 -7.64 -7.11
CA LEU A 29 -2.91 -8.48 -6.01
C LEU A 29 -3.81 -9.69 -5.75
N GLY A 30 -5.01 -9.73 -6.34
CA GLY A 30 -5.98 -10.81 -6.16
C GLY A 30 -6.63 -10.83 -4.78
N VAL A 31 -6.85 -9.65 -4.18
CA VAL A 31 -7.41 -9.51 -2.84
C VAL A 31 -8.65 -8.62 -2.86
N ALA A 32 -9.49 -8.73 -1.82
CA ALA A 32 -10.61 -7.80 -1.66
C ALA A 32 -10.09 -6.38 -1.38
N ARG A 33 -10.81 -5.35 -1.84
CA ARG A 33 -10.46 -3.93 -1.59
C ARG A 33 -10.32 -3.64 -0.09
N GLY A 34 -11.22 -4.17 0.74
CA GLY A 34 -11.17 -3.98 2.19
C GLY A 34 -9.92 -4.58 2.84
N THR A 35 -9.43 -5.71 2.31
CA THR A 35 -8.17 -6.32 2.75
C THR A 35 -6.98 -5.42 2.44
N LEU A 36 -6.91 -4.90 1.22
CA LEU A 36 -5.84 -3.97 0.83
C LEU A 36 -5.88 -2.69 1.68
N GLN A 37 -7.07 -2.11 1.89
CA GLN A 37 -7.24 -0.91 2.71
C GLN A 37 -6.74 -1.15 4.14
N ALA A 38 -7.18 -2.23 4.78
CA ALA A 38 -6.75 -2.56 6.14
C ALA A 38 -5.23 -2.78 6.26
N ARG A 39 -4.58 -3.27 5.20
CA ARG A 39 -3.12 -3.39 5.13
C ARG A 39 -2.44 -2.02 5.01
N LEU A 40 -2.91 -1.16 4.11
CA LEU A 40 -2.39 0.21 3.95
C LEU A 40 -2.52 1.00 5.26
N ASP A 41 -3.71 1.00 5.88
CA ASP A 41 -3.97 1.69 7.14
C ASP A 41 -3.07 1.18 8.29
N ARG A 42 -2.73 -0.11 8.27
CA ARG A 42 -1.77 -0.68 9.23
C ARG A 42 -0.34 -0.23 8.93
N LEU A 43 0.10 -0.29 7.67
CA LEU A 43 1.44 0.11 7.26
C LEU A 43 1.71 1.60 7.51
N GLU A 44 0.70 2.46 7.37
CA GLU A 44 0.77 3.88 7.75
C GLU A 44 0.87 4.04 9.27
N ARG A 45 -0.01 3.39 10.05
CA ARG A 45 0.03 3.43 11.53
C ARG A 45 1.35 2.93 12.11
N ASP A 46 1.93 1.91 11.48
CA ASP A 46 3.21 1.34 11.90
C ASP A 46 4.42 2.16 11.41
N GLY A 47 4.19 3.26 10.66
CA GLY A 47 5.24 4.13 10.13
C GLY A 47 6.05 3.51 8.99
N VAL A 48 5.57 2.43 8.40
CA VAL A 48 6.19 1.79 7.21
C VAL A 48 5.93 2.63 5.96
N ILE A 49 4.72 3.17 5.83
CA ILE A 49 4.38 4.19 4.84
C ILE A 49 4.35 5.53 5.56
N THR A 50 5.27 6.42 5.20
CA THR A 50 5.44 7.73 5.88
C THR A 50 4.95 8.91 5.05
N GLY A 51 4.49 8.68 3.81
CA GLY A 51 3.98 9.73 2.93
C GLY A 51 3.52 9.17 1.59
N THR A 52 2.57 9.84 0.95
CA THR A 52 1.91 9.42 -0.29
C THR A 52 2.05 10.44 -1.43
N GLY A 53 2.87 11.48 -1.26
CA GLY A 53 3.01 12.57 -2.22
C GLY A 53 4.05 13.62 -1.81
N PRO A 54 4.30 14.62 -2.67
CA PRO A 54 5.40 15.56 -2.48
C PRO A 54 5.22 16.42 -1.24
N THR A 55 6.31 16.65 -0.52
CA THR A 55 6.40 17.66 0.53
C THR A 55 7.11 18.88 -0.07
N LEU A 56 6.42 20.01 -0.15
CA LEU A 56 7.04 21.30 -0.50
C LEU A 56 7.32 22.05 0.80
N SER A 57 8.56 22.52 0.93
CA SER A 57 9.08 23.30 2.06
C SER A 57 8.73 24.77 1.94
#